data_AF-A0A7S0L574-F1
#
_entry.id   AF-A0A7S0L574-F1
#
_cell.length_a   1.000
_cell.length_b   1.000
_cell.length_c   1.000
_cell.angle_alpha   90.00
_cell.angle_beta   90.00
_cell.angle_gamma   90.00
#
_symmetry.space_group_name_H-M   'P 1'
#
loop_
_entity.id
_entity.type
_entity.pdbx_description
1 polymer ?
#
loop_
_entity_poly.entity_id
_entity_poly.type
_entity_poly.pdbx_seq_one_letter_code
_entity_poly.pdbx_strand_id
1 'polypeptide(L)'
;DIVAPLIGRYGEGAPLPPPSRYFLPSALLTGWVPSLLRPAKGARVHPQAKAEPPERPLLLYSYDGNQFCRLVREALVELDLPYTLRSVAKGSPRREQLRERSGRTTAPYLEDENTGAALFESADIVSYLWRTYAA
;
A
#
# COMPACT_ATOMS: atom_id res chain seq x y z
N ASP A 1 1.99 12.08 -24.25
CA ASP A 1 2.90 11.10 -23.63
C ASP A 1 3.78 11.84 -22.61
N ILE A 2 3.61 11.54 -21.33
CA ILE A 2 4.34 12.20 -20.21
C ILE A 2 5.72 11.59 -19.98
N VAL A 3 6.02 10.43 -20.57
CA VAL A 3 7.23 9.66 -20.30
C VAL A 3 8.44 10.27 -21.01
N ALA A 4 8.27 10.64 -22.29
CA ALA A 4 9.32 11.27 -23.10
C ALA A 4 9.93 12.54 -22.46
N PRO A 5 9.15 13.55 -21.99
CA PRO A 5 9.73 14.75 -21.38
C PRO A 5 10.41 14.49 -20.02
N LEU A 6 9.96 13.50 -19.25
CA LEU A 6 10.59 13.15 -17.97
C LEU A 6 11.95 12.47 -18.17
N ILE A 7 12.05 11.56 -19.13
CA ILE A 7 13.32 10.88 -19.45
C ILE A 7 14.31 11.89 -20.07
N GLY A 8 13.85 12.79 -20.94
CA GLY A 8 14.71 13.85 -21.48
C GLY A 8 15.28 14.77 -20.42
N ARG A 9 14.55 15.05 -19.33
CA ARG A 9 14.96 15.98 -18.28
C ARG A 9 15.71 15.34 -17.11
N TYR A 10 15.36 14.10 -16.75
CA TYR A 10 15.87 13.42 -15.55
C TYR A 10 16.57 12.09 -15.84
N GLY A 11 16.57 11.62 -17.10
CA GLY A 11 17.08 10.32 -17.44
C GLY A 11 18.61 10.22 -17.50
N GLU A 12 19.36 11.33 -17.46
CA GLU A 12 20.84 11.33 -17.52
C GLU A 12 21.42 10.47 -18.66
N GLY A 13 20.76 10.44 -19.82
CA GLY A 13 21.16 9.61 -20.95
C GLY A 13 20.82 8.12 -20.82
N ALA A 14 20.06 7.74 -19.78
CA ALA A 14 19.47 6.42 -19.68
C ALA A 14 18.62 6.16 -20.94
N PRO A 15 18.83 5.03 -21.62
CA PRO A 15 18.02 4.69 -22.78
C PRO A 15 16.56 4.63 -22.34
N LEU A 16 15.65 5.03 -23.23
CA LEU A 16 14.23 4.68 -23.07
C LEU A 16 14.16 3.20 -22.68
N PRO A 17 13.41 2.82 -21.64
CA PRO A 17 13.20 1.41 -21.34
C PRO A 17 12.76 0.76 -22.67
N PRO A 18 13.44 -0.31 -23.10
CA PRO A 18 13.36 -0.78 -24.48
C PRO A 18 11.89 -0.89 -24.89
N PRO A 19 11.47 -0.31 -26.03
CA PRO A 19 10.11 -0.49 -26.51
C PRO A 19 9.94 -1.98 -26.77
N SER A 20 9.22 -2.64 -25.87
CA SER A 20 8.57 -3.96 -25.97
C SER A 20 8.80 -4.73 -27.28
N ARG A 21 10.05 -5.12 -27.58
CA ARG A 21 10.38 -6.10 -28.62
C ARG A 21 10.30 -7.52 -28.07
N TYR A 22 10.13 -7.67 -26.76
CA TYR A 22 9.51 -8.86 -26.19
C TYR A 22 8.00 -8.75 -26.41
N PHE A 23 7.55 -9.58 -27.34
CA PHE A 23 6.18 -9.79 -27.76
C PHE A 23 5.27 -9.98 -26.53
N LEU A 24 4.29 -9.08 -26.39
CA LEU A 24 3.53 -8.73 -25.18
C LEU A 24 4.36 -8.07 -24.06
N PRO A 25 3.95 -6.88 -23.58
CA PRO A 25 4.35 -6.44 -22.25
C PRO A 25 3.86 -7.54 -21.30
N SER A 26 4.77 -8.35 -20.77
CA SER A 26 4.42 -9.46 -19.88
C SER A 26 3.58 -8.96 -18.69
N ALA A 27 3.78 -7.71 -18.27
CA ALA A 27 2.94 -7.01 -17.31
C ALA A 27 1.44 -6.97 -17.68
N LEU A 28 1.11 -6.82 -18.98
CA LEU A 28 -0.26 -6.90 -19.49
C LEU A 28 -0.82 -8.33 -19.51
N LEU A 29 0.01 -9.38 -19.41
CA LEU A 29 -0.44 -10.78 -19.39
C LEU A 29 -0.42 -11.37 -17.97
N THR A 30 0.53 -10.98 -17.12
CA THR A 30 0.74 -11.57 -15.79
C THR A 30 0.32 -10.64 -14.66
N GLY A 31 0.28 -9.32 -14.88
CA GLY A 31 -0.01 -8.35 -13.83
C GLY A 31 -1.42 -8.44 -13.26
N TRP A 32 -2.39 -8.91 -14.06
CA TRP A 32 -3.79 -9.07 -13.67
C TRP A 32 -4.14 -10.47 -13.16
N VAL A 33 -3.27 -11.46 -13.33
CA VAL A 33 -3.52 -12.85 -12.89
C VAL A 33 -3.83 -12.94 -11.39
N PRO A 34 -3.11 -12.24 -10.48
CA PRO A 34 -3.46 -12.24 -9.07
C PRO A 34 -4.85 -11.66 -8.78
N SER A 35 -5.32 -10.70 -9.58
CA SER A 35 -6.63 -10.06 -9.43
C SER A 35 -7.78 -10.98 -9.83
N LEU A 36 -7.54 -11.96 -10.72
CA LEU A 36 -8.53 -12.99 -11.05
C LEU A 36 -8.79 -13.94 -9.88
N LEU A 37 -7.76 -14.27 -9.11
CA LEU A 37 -7.86 -15.17 -7.96
C LEU A 37 -8.43 -14.47 -6.72
N ARG A 38 -8.48 -13.14 -6.73
CA ARG A 38 -9.03 -12.30 -5.65
C ARG A 38 -9.93 -11.20 -6.23
N PRO A 39 -11.03 -11.58 -6.89
CA PRO A 39 -11.88 -10.61 -7.56
C PRO A 39 -12.42 -9.60 -6.54
N ALA A 40 -12.32 -8.32 -6.90
CA ALA A 40 -12.85 -7.17 -6.17
C ALA A 40 -12.19 -6.83 -4.81
N LYS A 41 -11.14 -7.55 -4.36
CA LYS A 41 -10.43 -7.21 -3.12
C LYS A 41 -9.71 -5.86 -3.26
N GLY A 42 -10.06 -4.90 -2.41
CA GLY A 42 -9.56 -3.52 -2.47
C GLY A 42 -10.02 -2.69 -3.68
N ALA A 43 -11.01 -3.16 -4.45
CA ALA A 43 -11.52 -2.46 -5.64
C ALA A 43 -12.85 -1.72 -5.40
N ARG A 44 -13.53 -2.02 -4.29
CA ARG A 44 -14.79 -1.41 -3.89
C ARG A 44 -14.86 -1.31 -2.38
N VAL A 45 -15.61 -0.33 -1.90
CA VAL A 45 -15.99 -0.23 -0.48
C VAL A 45 -16.89 -1.42 -0.14
N HIS A 46 -16.62 -2.05 1.00
CA HIS A 46 -17.37 -3.17 1.50
C HIS A 46 -18.68 -2.70 2.13
N PRO A 47 -19.80 -3.43 1.97
CA PRO A 47 -21.09 -3.00 2.54
C PRO A 47 -21.11 -2.85 4.07
N GLN A 48 -20.22 -3.56 4.76
CA GLN A 48 -20.05 -3.48 6.22
C GLN A 48 -19.11 -2.36 6.65
N ALA A 49 -18.55 -1.55 5.74
CA ALA A 49 -17.75 -0.40 6.13
C ALA A 49 -18.64 0.59 6.89
N LYS A 50 -18.12 1.14 8.00
CA LYS A 50 -18.82 2.22 8.71
C LYS A 50 -19.06 3.40 7.77
N ALA A 51 -20.27 3.95 7.81
CA ALA A 51 -20.65 5.09 6.98
C ALA A 51 -19.92 6.38 7.38
N GLU A 52 -19.60 6.52 8.67
CA GLU A 52 -18.86 7.67 9.19
C GLU A 52 -17.36 7.34 9.26
N PRO A 53 -16.50 8.16 8.62
CA PRO A 53 -15.06 7.95 8.68
C PRO A 53 -14.52 8.26 10.09
N PRO A 54 -13.37 7.67 10.48
CA PRO A 54 -12.70 8.02 11.73
C PRO A 54 -12.34 9.51 11.78
N GLU A 55 -12.35 10.08 13.00
CA GLU A 55 -12.01 11.50 13.21
C GLU A 55 -10.60 11.84 12.73
N ARG A 56 -9.65 10.92 12.92
CA ARG A 56 -8.26 11.09 12.48
C ARG A 56 -7.85 10.01 11.48
N PRO A 57 -7.08 10.38 10.44
CA PRO A 57 -6.57 9.41 9.50
C PRO A 57 -5.55 8.48 10.17
N LEU A 58 -5.61 7.20 9.85
CA LEU A 58 -4.67 6.21 10.37
C LEU A 58 -3.28 6.42 9.75
N LEU A 59 -2.20 6.04 10.43
CA LEU A 59 -0.84 6.13 9.90
C LEU A 59 -0.35 4.74 9.51
N LEU A 60 -0.05 4.55 8.22
CA LEU A 60 0.47 3.29 7.69
C LEU A 60 1.89 3.44 7.17
N TYR A 61 2.82 2.68 7.75
CA TYR A 61 4.14 2.45 7.18
C TYR A 61 4.08 1.26 6.23
N SER A 62 4.38 1.51 4.95
CA SER A 62 4.11 0.59 3.85
C SER A 62 5.27 0.48 2.87
N TYR A 63 5.32 -0.60 2.11
CA TYR A 63 6.25 -0.77 0.99
C TYR A 63 5.53 -1.45 -0.18
N ASP A 64 5.61 -0.88 -1.38
CA ASP A 64 4.83 -1.37 -2.53
C ASP A 64 5.24 -2.77 -2.98
N GLY A 65 6.53 -3.10 -2.89
CA GLY A 65 7.06 -4.43 -3.22
C GLY A 65 6.77 -5.51 -2.16
N ASN A 66 6.02 -5.20 -1.10
CA ASN A 66 5.69 -6.15 -0.04
C ASN A 66 4.21 -6.61 -0.13
N GLN A 67 4.02 -7.90 -0.37
CA GLN A 67 2.68 -8.53 -0.44
C GLN A 67 1.87 -8.35 0.85
N PHE A 68 2.49 -8.32 2.03
CA PHE A 68 1.81 -8.13 3.30
C PHE A 68 1.30 -6.69 3.46
N CYS A 69 2.05 -5.71 2.95
CA CYS A 69 1.61 -4.32 2.89
C CYS A 69 0.42 -4.14 1.94
N ARG A 70 0.39 -4.90 0.84
CA ARG A 70 -0.76 -4.93 -0.07
C ARG A 70 -2.03 -5.39 0.64
N LEU A 71 -1.99 -6.45 1.44
CA LEU A 71 -3.16 -6.94 2.20
C LEU A 71 -3.75 -5.86 3.12
N VAL A 72 -2.90 -5.12 3.83
CA VAL A 72 -3.34 -4.04 4.72
C VAL A 72 -3.97 -2.90 3.93
N ARG A 73 -3.38 -2.50 2.80
CA ARG A 73 -3.95 -1.47 1.92
C ARG A 73 -5.27 -1.90 1.31
N GLU A 74 -5.41 -3.17 0.91
CA GLU A 74 -6.68 -3.72 0.44
C GLU A 74 -7.76 -3.60 1.52
N ALA A 75 -7.46 -3.94 2.78
CA ALA A 75 -8.41 -3.80 3.89
C ALA A 75 -8.78 -2.34 4.19
N LEU A 76 -7.81 -1.42 4.18
CA LEU A 76 -8.06 0.01 4.38
C LEU A 76 -8.97 0.59 3.28
N VAL A 77 -8.75 0.19 2.02
CA VAL A 77 -9.59 0.62 0.89
C VAL A 77 -10.97 -0.05 0.93
N GLU A 78 -11.05 -1.33 1.29
CA GLU A 78 -12.33 -2.02 1.48
C GLU A 78 -13.19 -1.38 2.55
N LEU A 79 -12.59 -0.85 3.61
CA LEU A 79 -13.30 -0.19 4.71
C LEU A 79 -13.44 1.34 4.52
N ASP A 80 -13.02 1.86 3.37
CA ASP A 80 -12.99 3.30 3.04
C ASP A 80 -12.33 4.17 4.13
N LEU A 81 -11.24 3.67 4.72
CA LEU A 81 -10.57 4.34 5.83
C LEU A 81 -9.55 5.36 5.30
N PRO A 82 -9.60 6.63 5.73
CA PRO A 82 -8.58 7.60 5.40
C PRO A 82 -7.28 7.26 6.14
N TYR A 83 -6.17 7.21 5.42
CA TYR A 83 -4.87 6.95 6.02
C TYR A 83 -3.73 7.75 5.37
N THR A 84 -2.74 8.06 6.18
CA THR A 84 -1.48 8.65 5.77
C THR A 84 -0.48 7.53 5.49
N LEU A 85 -0.04 7.40 4.24
CA LEU A 85 0.98 6.41 3.87
C LEU A 85 2.40 6.98 4.01
N ARG A 86 3.27 6.23 4.68
CA ARG A 86 4.72 6.48 4.76
C ARG A 86 5.47 5.32 4.15
N SER A 87 6.00 5.55 2.94
CA SER A 87 6.79 4.52 2.25
C SER A 87 8.14 4.26 2.94
N VAL A 88 8.37 3.00 3.33
CA VAL A 88 9.60 2.50 3.97
C VAL A 88 10.32 1.47 3.11
N ALA A 89 10.31 1.72 1.80
CA ALA A 89 11.08 0.98 0.81
C ALA A 89 12.55 0.80 1.21
N LYS A 90 13.21 -0.22 0.64
CA LYS A 90 14.62 -0.49 0.91
C LYS A 90 15.45 0.76 0.57
N GLY A 91 16.28 1.21 1.53
CA GLY A 91 17.07 2.45 1.39
C GLY A 91 16.34 3.75 1.75
N SER A 92 15.05 3.70 2.10
CA SER A 92 14.31 4.90 2.53
C SER A 92 14.80 5.38 3.91
N PRO A 93 15.07 6.69 4.09
CA PRO A 93 15.41 7.26 5.40
C PRO A 93 14.26 7.14 6.40
N ARG A 94 13.02 6.96 5.93
CA ARG A 94 11.84 6.78 6.79
C ARG A 94 11.84 5.46 7.56
N ARG A 95 12.74 4.53 7.23
CA ARG A 95 12.96 3.32 8.03
C ARG A 95 13.50 3.65 9.41
N GLU A 96 14.26 4.74 9.54
CA GLU A 96 14.72 5.23 10.83
C GLU A 96 13.55 5.73 11.68
N GLN A 97 12.67 6.55 11.09
CA GLN A 97 11.47 7.03 11.76
C GLN A 97 10.59 5.87 12.24
N LEU A 98 10.46 4.81 11.44
CA LEU A 98 9.76 3.60 11.84
C LEU A 98 10.46 2.93 13.04
N ARG A 99 11.79 2.82 13.01
CA ARG A 99 12.58 2.24 14.12
C ARG A 99 12.43 3.03 15.42
N GLU A 100 12.51 4.34 15.36
CA GLU A 100 12.37 5.22 16.52
C GLU A 100 11.00 5.07 17.18
N ARG A 101 9.94 4.94 16.37
CA ARG A 101 8.56 4.82 16.87
C ARG A 101 8.23 3.43 17.40
N SER A 102 8.68 2.40 16.71
CA SER A 102 8.16 1.03 16.87
C SER A 102 9.19 0.01 17.34
N GLY A 103 10.47 0.41 17.42
CA GLY A 103 11.61 -0.46 17.73
C GLY A 103 12.01 -1.41 16.60
N ARG A 104 11.27 -1.46 15.48
CA ARG A 104 11.55 -2.34 14.33
C ARG A 104 11.56 -1.53 13.04
N THR A 105 12.12 -2.11 11.98
CA THR A 105 12.17 -1.47 10.64
C THR A 105 11.33 -2.21 9.60
N THR A 106 10.57 -3.21 10.03
CA THR A 106 9.78 -4.10 9.17
C THR A 106 8.42 -3.50 8.91
N ALA A 107 7.96 -3.55 7.66
CA ALA A 107 6.60 -3.19 7.28
C ALA A 107 5.79 -4.46 6.99
N PRO A 108 4.46 -4.45 7.14
CA PRO A 108 3.61 -3.30 7.49
C PRO A 108 3.67 -2.92 8.97
N TYR A 109 3.37 -1.66 9.27
CA TYR A 109 3.13 -1.16 10.62
C TYR A 109 2.04 -0.09 10.58
N LEU A 110 1.05 -0.20 11.46
CA LEU A 110 -0.12 0.67 11.53
C LEU A 110 -0.16 1.33 12.92
N GLU A 111 -0.33 2.64 12.94
CA GLU A 111 -0.70 3.41 14.13
C GLU A 111 -2.10 3.99 13.93
N ASP A 112 -2.94 3.86 14.96
CA ASP A 112 -4.28 4.41 14.99
C ASP A 112 -4.47 5.28 16.24
N GLU A 113 -4.43 6.59 16.04
CA GLU A 113 -4.61 7.56 17.12
C GLU A 113 -6.03 7.58 17.70
N ASN A 114 -7.02 7.07 16.96
CA ASN A 114 -8.42 7.07 17.41
C ASN A 114 -8.64 6.06 18.55
N THR A 115 -7.84 4.98 18.58
CA THR A 115 -7.94 3.90 19.57
C THR A 115 -6.68 3.70 20.40
N GLY A 116 -5.57 4.32 20.00
CA GLY A 116 -4.25 4.10 20.58
C GLY A 116 -3.57 2.81 20.10
N ALA A 117 -4.10 2.15 19.06
CA ALA A 117 -3.53 0.90 18.55
C ALA A 117 -2.22 1.13 17.77
N ALA A 118 -1.26 0.24 17.97
CA ALA A 118 0.03 0.21 17.26
C ALA A 118 0.40 -1.24 16.93
N LEU A 119 0.34 -1.63 15.66
CA LEU A 119 0.32 -3.04 15.23
C LEU A 119 1.26 -3.29 14.06
N PHE A 120 1.88 -4.48 14.02
CA PHE A 120 2.73 -4.91 12.91
C PHE A 120 2.09 -5.98 12.04
N GLU A 121 1.96 -7.19 12.56
CA GLU A 121 1.65 -8.37 11.76
C GLU A 121 0.43 -8.14 10.85
N SER A 122 0.60 -8.37 9.55
CA SER A 122 -0.43 -7.98 8.57
C SER A 122 -1.79 -8.63 8.84
N ALA A 123 -1.81 -9.87 9.33
CA ALA A 123 -3.02 -10.58 9.72
C ALA A 123 -3.71 -9.91 10.93
N ASP A 124 -2.92 -9.47 11.92
CA ASP A 124 -3.42 -8.79 13.11
C ASP A 124 -3.96 -7.41 12.77
N ILE A 125 -3.24 -6.66 11.90
CA ILE A 125 -3.71 -5.37 11.39
C ILE A 125 -5.04 -5.53 10.67
N VAL A 126 -5.14 -6.46 9.71
CA VAL A 126 -6.38 -6.68 8.95
C VAL A 126 -7.51 -7.07 9.90
N SER A 127 -7.28 -8.01 10.82
CA SER A 127 -8.28 -8.43 11.81
C SER A 127 -8.73 -7.28 12.71
N TYR A 128 -7.79 -6.41 13.11
CA TYR A 128 -8.07 -5.20 13.86
C TYR A 128 -8.97 -4.24 13.07
N LEU A 129 -8.61 -3.93 11.82
CA LEU A 129 -9.37 -2.99 10.98
C LEU A 129 -10.82 -3.46 10.81
N TRP A 130 -11.02 -4.74 10.51
CA TRP A 130 -12.37 -5.31 10.37
C TRP A 130 -13.14 -5.30 11.69
N ARG A 131 -12.50 -5.67 12.80
CA ARG A 131 -13.17 -5.68 14.11
C ARG A 131 -13.56 -4.27 14.57
N THR A 132 -12.74 -3.26 14.27
CA THR A 132 -12.93 -1.90 14.78
C THR A 132 -13.81 -1.05 13.86
N TYR A 133 -13.72 -1.25 12.54
CA TYR A 133 -14.29 -0.35 11.54
C TYR A 133 -15.32 -0.98 10.60
N ALA A 134 -15.61 -2.27 10.74
CA ALA A 134 -16.81 -2.85 10.15
C ALA A 134 -18.01 -2.71 11.10
N ALA A 135 -19.22 -2.58 10.55
CA ALA A 135 -20.51 -2.48 11.24
C ALA A 135 -21.54 -3.42 10.60
#